data_AF-C4YVG3-F1
#
_entry.id   AF-C4YVG3-F1
#
_cell.length_a   1.000
_cell.length_b   1.000
_cell.length_c   1.000
_cell.angle_alpha   90.00
_cell.angle_beta   90.00
_cell.angle_gamma   90.00
#
_symmetry.space_group_name_H-M   'P 1'
#
loop_
_entity.id
_entity.type
_entity.pdbx_description
1 polymer ?
#
loop_
_entity_poly.entity_id
_entity_poly.type
_entity_poly.pdbx_seq_one_letter_code
_entity_poly.pdbx_strand_id
1 'polypeptide(L)'
;MPNFNIFKSILPDHHDQFAEIFDQINNLIEDHNYDAAASRLAKLHYADLADFLDNLNNKTYKIIIPLLQDEIKPETLVSLNAYSKPLIIETLGIKKSAELINKLVIEDAIEVVIDLDDDIKDLILSNLTKEKKHQITVGCTYPEIR
;
A
#
# COMPACT_ATOMS: atom_id res chain seq x y z
N MET A 1 9.99 40.01 -27.36
CA MET A 1 9.16 38.91 -26.85
C MET A 1 10.04 37.66 -26.80
N PRO A 2 10.27 37.03 -25.64
CA PRO A 2 11.06 35.80 -25.60
C PRO A 2 10.17 34.61 -25.95
N ASN A 3 10.73 33.78 -26.82
CA ASN A 3 10.19 32.55 -27.34
C ASN A 3 10.53 31.43 -26.35
N PHE A 4 9.53 30.83 -25.71
CA PHE A 4 9.71 29.68 -24.83
C PHE A 4 9.28 28.42 -25.57
N ASN A 5 10.24 27.79 -26.26
CA ASN A 5 10.15 26.38 -26.56
C ASN A 5 10.42 25.61 -25.26
N ILE A 6 9.35 25.22 -24.57
CA ILE A 6 9.40 24.26 -23.46
C ILE A 6 8.89 22.95 -24.06
N PHE A 7 9.81 22.00 -24.21
CA PHE A 7 9.54 20.66 -24.69
C PHE A 7 8.21 20.11 -24.16
N LYS A 8 7.26 19.87 -25.07
CA LYS A 8 6.21 18.86 -24.90
C LYS A 8 6.56 17.67 -25.81
N SER A 9 7.79 17.17 -25.67
CA SER A 9 8.23 15.96 -26.35
C SER A 9 7.84 14.76 -25.49
N ILE A 10 6.82 14.06 -25.95
CA ILE A 10 6.70 12.60 -25.87
C ILE A 10 6.86 12.05 -24.44
N LEU A 11 5.77 12.12 -23.66
CA LEU A 11 5.51 11.03 -22.71
C LEU A 11 5.01 9.88 -23.59
N PRO A 12 5.67 8.70 -23.60
CA PRO A 12 5.02 7.49 -24.08
C PRO A 12 3.72 7.32 -23.26
N ASP A 13 2.66 6.79 -23.85
CA ASP A 13 1.44 6.45 -23.11
C ASP A 13 1.83 5.57 -21.92
N HIS A 14 1.87 6.16 -20.71
CA HIS A 14 2.32 5.48 -19.51
C HIS A 14 1.48 4.22 -19.24
N HIS A 15 0.23 4.21 -19.69
CA HIS A 15 -0.68 3.07 -19.58
C HIS A 15 -0.15 1.77 -20.22
N ASP A 16 0.55 1.84 -21.36
CA ASP A 16 0.96 0.62 -22.07
C ASP A 16 2.15 -0.09 -21.40
N GLN A 17 3.07 0.67 -20.80
CA GLN A 17 4.23 0.12 -20.11
C GLN A 17 3.86 -0.51 -18.76
N PHE A 18 2.84 0.01 -18.08
CA PHE A 18 2.34 -0.57 -16.83
C PHE A 18 1.66 -1.93 -17.06
N ALA A 19 0.87 -2.05 -18.14
CA ALA A 19 0.23 -3.31 -18.50
C ALA A 19 1.27 -4.41 -18.77
N GLU A 20 2.33 -4.11 -19.53
CA GLU A 20 3.37 -5.09 -19.85
C GLU A 20 4.11 -5.58 -18.58
N ILE A 21 4.38 -4.70 -17.63
CA ILE A 21 5.03 -5.09 -16.36
C ILE A 21 4.11 -6.00 -15.54
N PHE A 22 2.82 -5.71 -15.47
CA PHE A 22 1.87 -6.51 -14.71
C PHE A 22 1.68 -7.89 -15.34
N ASP A 23 1.61 -7.98 -16.66
CA ASP A 23 1.57 -9.25 -17.39
C ASP A 23 2.82 -10.09 -17.13
N GLN A 24 4.00 -9.47 -17.15
CA GLN A 24 5.25 -10.17 -16.81
C GLN A 24 5.24 -10.72 -15.36
N ILE A 25 4.72 -9.95 -14.40
CA ILE A 25 4.61 -10.39 -13.01
C ILE A 25 3.58 -11.51 -12.86
N ASN A 26 2.44 -11.41 -13.56
CA ASN A 26 1.41 -12.45 -13.57
C ASN A 26 1.95 -13.77 -14.15
N ASN A 27 2.69 -13.72 -15.26
CA ASN A 27 3.34 -14.91 -15.82
C ASN A 27 4.31 -15.57 -14.80
N LEU A 28 5.09 -14.76 -14.07
CA LEU A 28 5.97 -15.30 -13.01
C LEU A 28 5.17 -15.96 -11.88
N ILE A 29 4.01 -15.42 -11.52
CA ILE A 29 3.12 -15.99 -10.50
C ILE A 29 2.48 -17.30 -10.98
N GLU A 30 2.04 -17.35 -12.24
CA GLU A 30 1.48 -18.55 -12.89
C GLU A 30 2.52 -19.68 -12.99
N ASP A 31 3.77 -19.33 -13.28
CA ASP A 31 4.91 -20.25 -13.31
C ASP A 31 5.44 -20.61 -11.91
N HIS A 32 4.76 -20.17 -10.84
CA HIS A 32 5.16 -20.37 -9.43
C HIS A 32 6.54 -19.79 -9.07
N ASN A 33 7.06 -18.86 -9.87
CA ASN A 33 8.32 -18.16 -9.63
C ASN A 33 8.11 -16.93 -8.72
N TYR A 34 7.65 -17.20 -7.50
CA TYR A 34 7.22 -16.17 -6.55
C TYR A 34 8.34 -15.24 -6.10
N ASP A 35 9.58 -15.73 -5.95
CA ASP A 35 10.73 -14.90 -5.60
C ASP A 35 11.04 -13.86 -6.69
N ALA A 36 10.97 -14.26 -7.97
CA ALA A 36 11.16 -13.33 -9.08
C ALA A 36 10.01 -12.33 -9.19
N ALA A 37 8.77 -12.78 -8.98
CA ALA A 37 7.60 -11.91 -8.95
C ALA A 37 7.73 -10.87 -7.83
N ALA A 38 8.05 -11.29 -6.60
CA ALA A 38 8.27 -10.41 -5.46
C ALA A 38 9.42 -9.42 -5.73
N SER A 39 10.54 -9.88 -6.30
CA SER A 39 11.66 -9.01 -6.67
C SER A 39 11.30 -7.93 -7.69
N ARG A 40 10.30 -8.17 -8.54
CA ARG A 40 9.77 -7.18 -9.49
C ARG A 40 8.79 -6.23 -8.80
N LEU A 41 7.86 -6.77 -8.02
CA LEU A 41 6.90 -6.02 -7.24
C LEU A 41 7.56 -5.04 -6.27
N ALA A 42 8.65 -5.42 -5.61
CA ALA A 42 9.41 -4.57 -4.70
C ALA A 42 10.00 -3.30 -5.35
N LYS A 43 10.12 -3.26 -6.69
CA LYS A 43 10.65 -2.12 -7.44
C LYS A 43 9.56 -1.16 -7.91
N LEU A 44 8.29 -1.54 -7.77
CA LEU A 44 7.17 -0.70 -8.14
C LEU A 44 7.06 0.51 -7.20
N HIS A 45 6.42 1.56 -7.69
CA HIS A 45 5.97 2.62 -6.80
C HIS A 45 4.92 2.06 -5.83
N TYR A 46 4.77 2.68 -4.65
CA TYR A 46 3.84 2.16 -3.62
C TYR A 46 2.39 2.10 -4.11
N ALA A 47 1.99 3.04 -4.98
CA ALA A 47 0.67 3.10 -5.57
C ALA A 47 0.46 1.97 -6.59
N ASP A 48 1.42 1.76 -7.50
CA ASP A 48 1.33 0.67 -8.49
C ASP A 48 1.37 -0.71 -7.81
N LEU A 49 2.15 -0.84 -6.72
CA LEU A 49 2.12 -2.05 -5.89
C LEU A 49 0.72 -2.26 -5.29
N ALA A 50 0.11 -1.21 -4.74
CA ALA A 50 -1.25 -1.30 -4.19
C ALA A 50 -2.28 -1.70 -5.28
N ASP A 51 -2.21 -1.08 -6.46
CA ASP A 51 -3.07 -1.41 -7.60
C ASP A 51 -2.92 -2.88 -8.02
N PHE A 52 -1.69 -3.39 -8.05
CA PHE A 52 -1.44 -4.80 -8.34
C PHE A 52 -2.04 -5.72 -7.26
N LEU A 53 -1.77 -5.41 -5.98
CA LEU A 53 -2.25 -6.17 -4.83
C LEU A 53 -3.78 -6.21 -4.74
N ASP A 54 -4.45 -5.12 -5.12
CA ASP A 54 -5.90 -5.01 -5.16
C ASP A 54 -6.57 -5.97 -6.15
N ASN A 55 -5.83 -6.43 -7.16
CA ASN A 55 -6.29 -7.38 -8.17
C ASN A 55 -5.81 -8.82 -7.92
N LEU A 56 -4.98 -9.05 -6.90
CA LEU A 56 -4.50 -10.40 -6.56
C LEU A 56 -5.57 -11.23 -5.85
N ASN A 57 -5.66 -12.51 -6.20
CA ASN A 57 -6.48 -13.45 -5.45
C ASN A 57 -5.86 -13.76 -4.06
N ASN A 58 -6.71 -14.06 -3.08
CA ASN A 58 -6.30 -14.29 -1.68
C ASN A 58 -5.21 -15.38 -1.51
N LYS A 59 -5.20 -16.42 -2.35
CA LYS A 59 -4.18 -17.49 -2.27
C LYS A 59 -2.79 -16.95 -2.62
N THR A 60 -2.71 -16.22 -3.72
CA THR A 60 -1.46 -15.61 -4.20
C THR A 60 -1.00 -14.51 -3.24
N TYR A 61 -1.95 -13.74 -2.72
CA TYR A 61 -1.69 -12.70 -1.72
C TYR A 61 -0.92 -13.24 -0.50
N LYS A 62 -1.38 -14.36 0.06
CA LYS A 62 -0.76 -15.02 1.22
C LYS A 62 0.63 -15.63 0.92
N ILE A 63 1.00 -15.77 -0.36
CA ILE A 63 2.33 -16.22 -0.78
C ILE A 63 3.26 -15.02 -1.02
N ILE A 64 2.78 -13.99 -1.72
CA ILE A 64 3.57 -12.84 -2.16
C ILE A 64 3.89 -11.87 -1.02
N ILE A 65 2.94 -11.54 -0.15
CA ILE A 65 3.14 -10.55 0.90
C ILE A 65 4.28 -10.91 1.88
N PRO A 66 4.41 -12.16 2.36
CA PRO A 66 5.56 -12.53 3.19
C PRO A 66 6.93 -12.31 2.52
N LEU A 67 7.01 -12.45 1.20
CA LEU A 67 8.24 -12.20 0.43
C LEU A 67 8.53 -10.71 0.25
N LEU A 68 7.50 -9.86 0.34
CA LEU A 68 7.59 -8.41 0.18
C LEU A 68 7.62 -7.64 1.50
N GLN A 69 7.40 -8.28 2.64
CA GLN A 69 7.08 -7.61 3.90
C GLN A 69 8.08 -6.52 4.34
N ASP A 70 9.36 -6.65 3.96
CA ASP A 70 10.41 -5.69 4.29
C ASP A 70 10.59 -4.58 3.26
N GLU A 71 10.03 -4.75 2.06
CA GLU A 71 10.05 -3.79 0.95
C GLU A 71 8.76 -2.94 0.89
N ILE A 72 7.69 -3.36 1.60
CA ILE A 72 6.43 -2.62 1.67
C ILE A 72 6.66 -1.27 2.35
N LYS A 73 6.35 -0.20 1.61
CA LYS A 73 6.35 1.16 2.13
C LYS A 73 5.05 1.45 2.88
N PRO A 74 5.06 2.29 3.93
CA PRO A 74 3.86 2.68 4.65
C PRO A 74 2.74 3.19 3.73
N GLU A 75 3.08 3.99 2.72
CA GLU A 75 2.17 4.60 1.77
C GLU A 75 1.40 3.57 0.93
N THR A 76 1.93 2.35 0.78
CA THR A 76 1.19 1.25 0.14
C THR A 76 -0.11 0.97 0.88
N LEU A 77 -0.13 1.03 2.22
CA LEU A 77 -1.35 0.80 3.00
C LEU A 77 -2.44 1.84 2.71
N VAL A 78 -2.04 3.07 2.42
CA VAL A 78 -2.95 4.19 2.11
C VAL A 78 -3.59 3.98 0.74
N SER A 79 -2.78 3.60 -0.26
CA SER A 79 -3.23 3.41 -1.63
C SER A 79 -4.09 2.16 -1.86
N LEU A 80 -4.06 1.17 -0.97
CA LEU A 80 -4.91 -0.02 -1.07
C LEU A 80 -6.39 0.33 -0.89
N ASN A 81 -7.26 -0.36 -1.63
CA ASN A 81 -8.69 -0.23 -1.43
C ASN A 81 -9.15 -0.84 -0.08
N ALA A 82 -10.39 -0.53 0.30
CA ALA A 82 -10.98 -0.97 1.57
C ALA A 82 -11.09 -2.50 1.73
N TYR A 83 -11.10 -3.28 0.65
CA TYR A 83 -11.13 -4.75 0.72
C TYR A 83 -9.73 -5.34 0.96
N SER A 84 -8.70 -4.74 0.38
CA SER A 84 -7.31 -5.23 0.50
C SER A 84 -6.63 -4.78 1.77
N LYS A 85 -7.03 -3.64 2.36
CA LYS A 85 -6.50 -3.15 3.65
C LYS A 85 -6.63 -4.20 4.75
N PRO A 86 -7.81 -4.78 5.06
CA PRO A 86 -7.90 -5.86 6.05
C PRO A 86 -7.02 -7.07 5.70
N LEU A 87 -6.95 -7.44 4.42
CA LEU A 87 -6.19 -8.61 3.96
C LEU A 87 -4.68 -8.45 4.15
N ILE A 88 -4.12 -7.26 3.87
CA ILE A 88 -2.70 -6.99 4.10
C ILE A 88 -2.37 -6.96 5.58
N ILE A 89 -3.27 -6.40 6.40
CA ILE A 89 -3.10 -6.33 7.85
C ILE A 89 -3.13 -7.73 8.46
N GLU A 90 -4.05 -8.60 8.02
CA GLU A 90 -4.09 -10.02 8.42
C GLU A 90 -2.79 -10.73 8.01
N THR A 91 -2.32 -10.51 6.78
CA THR A 91 -1.18 -11.25 6.22
C THR A 91 0.16 -10.82 6.80
N LEU A 92 0.38 -9.51 7.02
CA LEU A 92 1.57 -8.97 7.69
C LEU A 92 1.52 -9.20 9.21
N GLY A 93 0.32 -9.34 9.75
CA GLY A 93 0.06 -9.37 11.18
C GLY A 93 0.07 -7.98 11.82
N ILE A 94 -0.55 -7.90 13.01
CA ILE A 94 -0.80 -6.64 13.73
C ILE A 94 0.48 -5.85 14.00
N LYS A 95 1.56 -6.52 14.41
CA LYS A 95 2.81 -5.85 14.80
C LYS A 95 3.46 -5.11 13.63
N LYS A 96 3.72 -5.81 12.51
CA LYS A 96 4.35 -5.21 11.32
C LYS A 96 3.46 -4.12 10.72
N SER A 97 2.15 -4.36 10.70
CA SER A 97 1.16 -3.37 10.28
C SER A 97 1.21 -2.09 11.12
N ALA A 98 1.24 -2.22 12.45
CA ALA A 98 1.39 -1.09 13.36
C ALA A 98 2.73 -0.36 13.17
N GLU A 99 3.82 -1.08 12.87
CA GLU A 99 5.12 -0.48 12.53
C GLU A 99 5.05 0.38 11.26
N LEU A 100 4.33 -0.07 10.23
CA LEU A 100 4.08 0.72 9.01
C LEU A 100 3.21 1.94 9.30
N ILE A 101 2.08 1.75 10.00
CA ILE A 101 1.14 2.85 10.33
C ILE A 101 1.80 3.92 11.21
N ASN A 102 2.70 3.55 12.12
CA ASN A 102 3.44 4.53 12.93
C ASN A 102 4.31 5.48 12.07
N LYS A 103 4.75 5.04 10.88
CA LYS A 103 5.59 5.83 9.97
C LYS A 103 4.78 6.77 9.07
N LEU A 104 3.47 6.55 8.93
CA LEU A 104 2.60 7.42 8.15
C LEU A 104 2.45 8.79 8.80
N VAL A 105 2.17 9.80 7.97
CA VAL A 105 1.65 11.09 8.44
C VAL A 105 0.27 10.86 9.09
N ILE A 106 -0.19 11.84 9.87
CA ILE A 106 -1.36 11.61 10.72
C ILE A 106 -2.64 11.41 9.90
N GLU A 107 -2.79 12.16 8.81
CA GLU A 107 -3.94 12.10 7.91
C GLU A 107 -4.06 10.72 7.27
N ASP A 108 -2.96 10.21 6.71
CA ASP A 108 -2.87 8.90 6.08
C ASP A 108 -3.08 7.76 7.08
N ALA A 109 -2.51 7.89 8.29
CA ALA A 109 -2.71 6.90 9.34
C ALA A 109 -4.17 6.82 9.78
N ILE A 110 -4.86 7.96 9.86
CA ILE A 110 -6.30 8.03 10.15
C ILE A 110 -7.09 7.34 9.04
N GLU A 111 -6.80 7.64 7.78
CA GLU A 111 -7.47 7.03 6.62
C GLU A 111 -7.36 5.50 6.65
N VAL A 112 -6.14 4.98 6.83
CA VAL A 112 -5.92 3.52 6.91
C VAL A 112 -6.69 2.90 8.07
N VAL A 113 -6.68 3.52 9.24
CA VAL A 113 -7.29 2.96 10.45
C VAL A 113 -8.81 3.02 10.43
N ILE A 114 -9.42 4.04 9.81
CA ILE A 114 -10.88 4.17 9.72
C ILE A 114 -11.49 3.06 8.86
N ASP A 115 -10.79 2.64 7.81
CA ASP A 115 -11.23 1.57 6.91
C ASP A 115 -11.14 0.16 7.52
N LEU A 116 -10.56 0.01 8.72
CA LEU A 116 -10.47 -1.27 9.41
C LEU A 116 -11.72 -1.55 10.25
N ASP A 117 -12.09 -2.84 10.29
CA ASP A 117 -13.06 -3.36 11.25
C ASP A 117 -12.65 -3.07 12.69
N ASP A 118 -13.62 -2.82 13.56
CA ASP A 118 -13.37 -2.31 14.92
C ASP A 118 -12.46 -3.23 15.76
N ASP A 119 -12.60 -4.54 15.63
CA ASP A 119 -11.73 -5.50 16.33
C ASP A 119 -10.26 -5.39 15.89
N ILE A 120 -10.02 -5.26 14.58
CA ILE A 120 -8.67 -5.12 14.01
C ILE A 120 -8.10 -3.73 14.35
N LYS A 121 -8.94 -2.70 14.25
CA LYS A 121 -8.62 -1.32 14.61
C LYS A 121 -8.11 -1.22 16.03
N ASP A 122 -8.81 -1.81 17.01
CA ASP A 122 -8.39 -1.81 18.41
C ASP A 122 -7.05 -2.52 18.63
N LEU A 123 -6.84 -3.66 17.97
CA LEU A 123 -5.58 -4.39 18.02
C LEU A 123 -4.43 -3.56 17.44
N ILE A 124 -4.63 -2.91 16.29
CA ILE A 124 -3.65 -2.03 15.66
C ILE A 124 -3.35 -0.85 16.58
N LEU A 125 -4.37 -0.12 17.05
CA LEU A 125 -4.21 1.04 17.93
C LEU A 125 -3.47 0.69 19.21
N SER A 126 -3.66 -0.51 19.76
CA SER A 126 -2.93 -0.98 20.95
C SER A 126 -1.43 -1.24 20.71
N ASN A 127 -1.02 -1.44 19.46
CA ASN A 127 0.37 -1.68 19.04
C ASN A 127 1.06 -0.42 18.48
N LEU A 128 0.32 0.69 18.32
CA LEU A 128 0.91 1.98 17.94
C LEU A 128 1.68 2.60 19.12
N THR A 129 2.55 3.56 18.79
CA THR A 129 3.14 4.42 19.83
C THR A 129 2.04 5.20 20.55
N LYS A 130 2.27 5.52 21.84
CA LYS A 130 1.28 6.28 22.65
C LYS A 130 0.89 7.60 21.98
N GLU A 131 1.86 8.30 21.39
CA GLU A 131 1.64 9.56 20.68
C GLU A 131 0.80 9.36 19.42
N LYS A 132 1.19 8.44 18.53
CA LYS A 132 0.44 8.15 17.30
C LYS A 132 -0.99 7.71 17.60
N LYS A 133 -1.18 6.81 18.58
CA LYS A 133 -2.51 6.38 19.03
C LYS A 133 -3.35 7.59 19.46
N HIS A 134 -2.80 8.45 20.32
CA HIS A 134 -3.51 9.63 20.80
C HIS A 134 -3.92 10.56 19.67
N GLN A 135 -3.00 10.86 18.74
CA GLN A 135 -3.26 11.71 17.58
C GLN A 135 -4.38 11.14 16.70
N ILE A 136 -4.35 9.83 16.40
CA ILE A 136 -5.39 9.17 15.59
C ILE A 136 -6.74 9.21 16.30
N THR A 137 -6.79 8.88 17.59
CA THR A 137 -8.05 8.92 18.36
C THR A 137 -8.66 10.32 18.38
N VAL A 138 -7.84 11.37 18.57
CA VAL A 138 -8.31 12.76 18.52
C VAL A 138 -8.80 13.12 17.12
N GLY A 139 -8.03 12.81 16.08
CA GLY A 139 -8.37 13.09 14.68
C GLY A 139 -9.66 12.42 14.22
N CYS A 140 -9.92 11.17 14.65
CA CYS A 140 -11.18 10.47 14.37
C CYS A 140 -12.38 11.07 15.13
N THR A 141 -12.16 11.71 16.28
CA THR A 141 -13.24 12.28 17.10
C THR A 141 -13.62 13.70 16.66
N TYR A 142 -12.68 14.43 16.05
CA TYR A 142 -12.87 15.84 15.63
C TYR A 142 -12.43 16.06 14.18
N PRO A 143 -13.25 15.65 13.19
CA PRO A 143 -12.90 15.76 11.77
C PRO A 143 -12.85 17.20 11.21
N GLU A 144 -13.28 18.21 11.99
CA GLU A 144 -13.65 19.55 11.48
C GLU A 144 -12.78 20.71 12.01
N ILE A 145 -11.45 20.57 11.94
CA ILE A 145 -10.58 21.76 11.88
C ILE A 145 -9.59 21.57 10.73
N ARG A 146 -10.09 21.70 9.50
CA ARG A 146 -9.26 21.83 8.30
C ARG A 146 -9.64 23.11 7.57
#